data_AF-E6YSU4-F1
#
_entry.id   AF-E6YSU4-F1
#
_cell.length_a   1.000
_cell.length_b   1.000
_cell.length_c   1.000
_cell.angle_alpha   90.00
_cell.angle_beta   90.00
_cell.angle_gamma   90.00
#
_symmetry.space_group_name_H-M   'P 1'
#
loop_
_entity.id
_entity.type
_entity.pdbx_description
1 polymer ?
#
loop_
_entity_poly.entity_id
_entity_poly.type
_entity_poly.pdbx_seq_one_letter_code
_entity_poly.pdbx_strand_id
1 'polypeptide(L)'
;MKKMGFIIFIFTWFIEAGAQASISDVIKNNEKKEMQSIDATVFIFTYRLMREVEKVFQPIIASPQQAMRSLCGFPVTHSRQLIYAYAVFYDDIILQDIMAFNKSLNIYHRTIVGPLTAQILQHLQNHRKLMEKARILDLSVDVVEALLMDESFKMDILLSKVGKEVSSSVFDTFHEGDMEKLNQVSANIKNGLKKNCVPHPSIEKSF
;
A
#
# COMPACT_ATOMS: atom_id res chain seq x y z
N MET A 1 3.12 72.66 30.84
CA MET A 1 2.12 71.57 30.95
C MET A 1 2.50 70.45 29.97
N LYS A 2 2.65 69.23 30.51
CA LYS A 2 2.53 67.85 29.94
C LYS A 2 3.03 67.56 28.51
N LYS A 3 4.07 66.70 28.39
CA LYS A 3 4.06 65.27 27.93
C LYS A 3 3.90 65.14 26.40
N MET A 4 4.59 64.30 25.63
CA MET A 4 5.09 62.94 25.86
C MET A 4 6.02 62.60 24.68
N GLY A 5 7.23 62.10 24.93
CA GLY A 5 8.13 61.60 23.89
C GLY A 5 8.50 60.16 24.20
N PHE A 6 8.02 59.23 23.36
CA PHE A 6 8.13 57.78 23.48
C PHE A 6 9.60 57.32 23.59
N ILE A 7 9.89 56.51 24.61
CA ILE A 7 11.12 55.70 24.68
C ILE A 7 10.77 54.34 24.09
N ILE A 8 11.35 53.99 22.93
CA ILE A 8 11.46 52.61 22.48
C ILE A 8 12.94 52.25 22.51
N PHE A 9 13.30 51.54 23.57
CA PHE A 9 14.49 50.71 23.68
C PHE A 9 14.25 49.44 22.86
N ILE A 10 15.07 49.15 21.84
CA ILE A 10 15.53 47.77 21.60
C ILE A 10 16.99 47.85 21.16
N PHE A 11 17.86 47.42 22.08
CA PHE A 11 19.28 47.22 21.89
C PHE A 11 19.51 46.16 20.80
N THR A 12 20.28 46.55 19.79
CA THR A 12 21.01 45.68 18.88
C THR A 12 22.23 45.10 19.61
N TRP A 13 22.33 43.77 19.61
CA TRP A 13 23.52 42.89 19.76
C TRP A 13 23.01 41.59 20.37
N PHE A 14 23.02 40.44 19.70
CA PHE A 14 24.19 39.78 19.12
C PHE A 14 23.87 39.19 17.73
N ILE A 15 24.69 39.55 16.75
CA ILE A 15 24.90 38.76 15.54
C ILE A 15 26.08 37.86 15.88
N GLU A 16 25.86 36.55 15.96
CA GLU A 16 26.89 35.59 15.56
C GLU A 16 26.25 34.29 15.07
N ALA A 17 26.52 34.03 13.79
CA ALA A 17 26.44 32.76 13.07
C ALA A 17 25.06 32.11 12.81
N GLY A 18 24.58 32.27 11.58
CA GLY A 18 23.97 31.15 10.83
C GLY A 18 22.56 31.39 10.26
N ALA A 19 22.49 32.05 9.11
CA ALA A 19 21.37 32.08 8.17
C ALA A 19 20.01 32.59 8.71
N GLN A 20 19.70 33.87 8.42
CA GLN A 20 18.30 34.30 8.28
C GLN A 20 17.70 33.54 7.08
N ALA A 21 17.19 32.33 7.30
CA ALA A 21 16.38 31.64 6.31
C ALA A 21 15.20 32.57 5.97
N SER A 22 15.01 32.91 4.69
CA SER A 22 13.87 33.72 4.31
C SER A 22 12.59 32.97 4.69
N ILE A 23 11.51 33.68 5.00
CA ILE A 23 10.21 33.05 5.30
C ILE A 23 9.80 32.10 4.17
N SER A 24 10.17 32.41 2.92
CA SER A 24 9.97 31.53 1.76
C SER A 24 10.79 30.23 1.85
N ASP A 25 12.04 30.28 2.32
CA ASP A 25 12.87 29.10 2.52
C ASP A 25 12.36 28.24 3.68
N VAL A 26 11.86 28.85 4.76
CA VAL A 26 11.22 28.13 5.88
C VAL A 26 9.94 27.43 5.42
N ILE A 27 9.09 28.11 4.65
CA ILE A 27 7.85 27.54 4.08
C ILE A 27 8.19 26.37 3.14
N LYS A 28 9.12 26.56 2.19
CA LYS A 28 9.54 25.49 1.27
C LYS A 28 10.16 24.29 2.00
N ASN A 29 10.92 24.54 3.07
CA ASN A 29 11.52 23.47 3.86
C ASN A 29 10.47 22.70 4.66
N ASN A 30 9.42 23.37 5.15
CA ASN A 30 8.28 22.73 5.80
C ASN A 30 7.45 21.91 4.81
N GLU A 31 7.14 22.45 3.62
CA GLU A 31 6.45 21.70 2.55
C GLU A 31 7.23 20.44 2.13
N LYS A 32 8.55 20.53 2.01
CA LYS A 32 9.41 19.39 1.67
C LYS A 32 9.38 18.31 2.76
N LYS A 33 9.45 18.70 4.03
CA LYS A 33 9.36 17.77 5.16
C LYS A 33 7.98 17.11 5.23
N GLU A 34 6.93 17.87 5.00
CA GLU A 34 5.56 17.36 4.95
C GLU A 34 5.38 16.34 3.83
N MET A 35 5.85 16.64 2.60
CA MET A 35 5.82 15.69 1.49
C MET A 35 6.59 14.40 1.80
N GLN A 36 7.76 14.50 2.44
CA GLN A 36 8.54 13.33 2.87
C GLN A 36 7.79 12.51 3.93
N SER A 37 7.11 13.18 4.86
CA SER A 37 6.29 12.53 5.89
C SER A 37 5.12 11.77 5.26
N ILE A 38 4.37 12.40 4.35
CA ILE A 38 3.25 11.77 3.64
C ILE A 38 3.74 10.57 2.83
N ASP A 39 4.82 10.73 2.06
CA ASP A 39 5.38 9.65 1.24
C ASP A 39 5.80 8.44 2.08
N ALA A 40 6.42 8.67 3.24
CA ALA A 40 6.79 7.61 4.17
C ALA A 40 5.56 6.93 4.80
N THR A 41 4.52 7.69 5.16
CA THR A 41 3.27 7.13 5.69
C THR A 41 2.54 6.27 4.67
N VAL A 42 2.38 6.75 3.44
CA VAL A 42 1.77 6.00 2.33
C VAL A 42 2.59 4.73 2.03
N PHE A 43 3.92 4.82 2.06
CA PHE A 43 4.80 3.67 1.91
C PHE A 43 4.55 2.61 2.99
N ILE A 44 4.57 2.95 4.29
CA ILE A 44 4.33 1.96 5.36
C ILE A 44 2.94 1.35 5.21
N PHE A 45 1.92 2.18 4.99
CA PHE A 45 0.54 1.71 4.84
C PHE A 45 0.45 0.67 3.73
N THR A 46 1.00 1.02 2.56
CA THR A 46 1.03 0.14 1.39
C THR A 46 1.76 -1.17 1.68
N TYR A 47 2.94 -1.09 2.31
CA TYR A 47 3.71 -2.28 2.69
C TYR A 47 2.89 -3.21 3.60
N ARG A 48 2.28 -2.66 4.66
CA ARG A 48 1.45 -3.44 5.58
C ARG A 48 0.26 -4.08 4.87
N LEU A 49 -0.43 -3.30 4.02
CA LEU A 49 -1.56 -3.78 3.23
C LEU A 49 -1.15 -4.95 2.32
N MET A 50 -0.04 -4.81 1.60
CA MET A 50 0.48 -5.88 0.73
C MET A 50 0.84 -7.14 1.53
N ARG A 51 1.46 -7.00 2.71
CA ARG A 51 1.76 -8.16 3.58
C ARG A 51 0.51 -8.86 4.09
N GLU A 52 -0.53 -8.12 4.47
CA GLU A 52 -1.81 -8.73 4.88
C GLU A 52 -2.50 -9.44 3.72
N VAL A 53 -2.39 -8.90 2.50
CA VAL A 53 -2.91 -9.53 1.28
C VAL A 53 -2.15 -10.82 0.97
N GLU A 54 -0.81 -10.80 1.03
CA GLU A 54 0.03 -11.99 0.84
C GLU A 54 -0.30 -13.11 1.83
N LYS A 55 -0.48 -12.78 3.11
CA LYS A 55 -0.88 -13.76 4.15
C LYS A 55 -2.17 -14.49 3.81
N VAL A 56 -3.09 -13.84 3.09
CA VAL A 56 -4.37 -14.44 2.68
C VAL A 56 -4.21 -15.21 1.37
N PHE A 57 -3.54 -14.64 0.37
CA PHE A 57 -3.42 -15.27 -0.95
C PHE A 57 -2.44 -16.44 -0.98
N GLN A 58 -1.31 -16.40 -0.27
CA GLN A 58 -0.33 -17.49 -0.29
C GLN A 58 -0.94 -18.86 0.02
N PRO A 59 -1.68 -19.09 1.13
CA PRO A 59 -2.30 -20.40 1.37
C PRO A 59 -3.39 -20.76 0.35
N ILE A 60 -4.05 -19.77 -0.26
CA ILE A 60 -5.04 -20.00 -1.32
C ILE A 60 -4.35 -20.45 -2.62
N ILE A 61 -3.21 -19.86 -2.95
CA ILE A 61 -2.39 -20.20 -4.12
C ILE A 61 -1.71 -21.56 -3.93
N ALA A 62 -1.27 -21.89 -2.72
CA ALA A 62 -0.64 -23.17 -2.38
C ALA A 62 -1.57 -24.37 -2.58
N SER A 63 -2.88 -24.19 -2.33
CA SER A 63 -3.87 -25.25 -2.51
C SER A 63 -5.17 -24.73 -3.15
N PRO A 64 -5.14 -24.38 -4.45
CA PRO A 64 -6.25 -23.68 -5.12
C PRO A 64 -7.57 -24.45 -5.09
N GLN A 65 -7.52 -25.76 -5.36
CA GLN A 65 -8.71 -26.60 -5.38
C GLN A 65 -9.34 -26.73 -3.99
N GLN A 66 -8.53 -26.96 -2.95
CA GLN A 66 -9.02 -27.11 -1.59
C GLN A 66 -9.56 -25.79 -1.05
N ALA A 67 -8.85 -24.68 -1.28
CA ALA A 67 -9.27 -23.35 -0.86
C ALA A 67 -10.61 -22.97 -1.51
N MET A 68 -10.74 -23.11 -2.84
CA MET A 68 -11.99 -22.80 -3.53
C MET A 68 -13.11 -23.75 -3.12
N ARG A 69 -12.84 -25.06 -2.94
CA ARG A 69 -13.85 -26.00 -2.41
C ARG A 69 -14.34 -25.58 -1.03
N SER A 70 -13.45 -25.15 -0.14
CA SER A 70 -13.81 -24.68 1.19
C SER A 70 -14.64 -23.39 1.15
N LEU A 71 -14.36 -22.49 0.20
CA LEU A 71 -15.08 -21.22 0.07
C LEU A 71 -16.46 -21.40 -0.60
N CYS A 72 -16.51 -22.22 -1.65
CA CYS A 72 -17.70 -22.41 -2.48
C CYS A 72 -18.63 -23.51 -1.97
N GLY A 73 -18.12 -24.49 -1.20
CA GLY A 73 -18.84 -25.68 -0.77
C GLY A 73 -18.88 -26.82 -1.81
N PHE A 74 -18.27 -26.62 -2.99
CA PHE A 74 -18.21 -27.59 -4.08
C PHE A 74 -16.88 -27.48 -4.85
N PRO A 75 -16.43 -28.52 -5.57
CA PRO A 75 -15.23 -28.45 -6.39
C PRO A 75 -15.34 -27.41 -7.51
N VAL A 76 -14.31 -26.57 -7.67
CA VAL A 76 -14.25 -25.53 -8.70
C VAL A 76 -13.21 -25.90 -9.75
N THR A 77 -13.66 -26.12 -10.99
CA THR A 77 -12.77 -26.31 -12.15
C THR A 77 -11.96 -25.03 -12.37
N HIS A 78 -10.71 -25.17 -12.81
CA HIS A 78 -9.83 -24.03 -13.08
C HIS A 78 -9.63 -23.09 -11.88
N SER A 79 -9.78 -23.60 -10.65
CA SER A 79 -9.61 -22.84 -9.39
C SER A 79 -8.35 -21.99 -9.36
N ARG A 80 -7.23 -22.53 -9.84
CA ARG A 80 -5.95 -21.80 -9.98
C ARG A 80 -6.08 -20.53 -10.82
N GLN A 81 -6.61 -20.65 -12.04
CA GLN A 81 -6.76 -19.52 -12.96
C GLN A 81 -7.74 -18.48 -12.42
N LEU A 82 -8.80 -18.92 -11.74
CA LEU A 82 -9.75 -18.04 -11.07
C LEU A 82 -9.09 -17.26 -9.93
N ILE A 83 -8.30 -17.92 -9.09
CA ILE A 83 -7.53 -17.28 -8.02
C ILE A 83 -6.53 -16.27 -8.59
N TYR A 84 -5.80 -16.62 -9.65
CA TYR A 84 -4.83 -15.72 -10.27
C TYR A 84 -5.52 -14.50 -10.90
N ALA A 85 -6.66 -14.69 -11.57
CA ALA A 85 -7.48 -13.60 -12.08
C ALA A 85 -7.96 -12.67 -10.96
N TYR A 86 -8.41 -13.26 -9.84
CA TYR A 86 -8.89 -12.48 -8.71
C TYR A 86 -7.75 -11.72 -8.01
N ALA A 87 -6.55 -12.28 -7.92
CA ALA A 87 -5.36 -11.56 -7.41
C ALA A 87 -5.03 -10.33 -8.27
N VAL A 88 -5.05 -10.47 -9.61
CA VAL A 88 -4.85 -9.33 -10.54
C VAL A 88 -5.91 -8.24 -10.33
N PHE A 89 -7.18 -8.64 -10.20
CA PHE A 89 -8.26 -7.70 -9.90
C PHE A 89 -8.09 -7.02 -8.53
N TYR A 90 -7.64 -7.76 -7.52
CA TYR A 90 -7.45 -7.22 -6.18
C TYR A 90 -6.26 -6.26 -6.11
N ASP A 91 -5.20 -6.47 -6.89
CA ASP A 91 -4.11 -5.50 -7.04
C ASP A 91 -4.60 -4.15 -7.58
N ASP A 92 -5.58 -4.16 -8.50
CA ASP A 92 -6.19 -2.92 -9.01
C ASP A 92 -6.99 -2.19 -7.91
N ILE A 93 -7.63 -2.92 -6.99
CA ILE A 93 -8.29 -2.34 -5.81
C ILE A 93 -7.25 -1.72 -4.87
N ILE A 94 -6.16 -2.44 -4.57
CA ILE A 94 -5.08 -1.94 -3.71
C ILE A 94 -4.50 -0.65 -4.29
N LEU A 95 -4.26 -0.59 -5.60
CA LEU A 95 -3.76 0.62 -6.26
C LEU A 95 -4.71 1.81 -6.06
N GLN A 96 -6.01 1.61 -6.24
CA GLN A 96 -7.02 2.66 -6.02
C GLN A 96 -7.02 3.15 -4.57
N ASP A 97 -6.90 2.21 -3.63
CA ASP A 97 -6.89 2.50 -2.19
C ASP A 97 -5.66 3.32 -1.78
N ILE A 98 -4.47 2.97 -2.29
CA ILE A 98 -3.23 3.71 -2.04
C ILE A 98 -3.35 5.13 -2.60
N MET A 99 -3.88 5.28 -3.81
CA MET A 99 -4.05 6.58 -4.43
C MET A 99 -5.07 7.46 -3.70
N ALA A 100 -6.14 6.85 -3.18
CA ALA A 100 -7.12 7.54 -2.34
C ALA A 100 -6.50 7.98 -1.00
N PHE A 101 -5.73 7.11 -0.36
CA PHE A 101 -5.04 7.41 0.90
C PHE A 101 -3.98 8.51 0.73
N ASN A 102 -3.17 8.45 -0.33
CA ASN A 102 -2.21 9.51 -0.64
C ASN A 102 -2.92 10.86 -0.86
N LYS A 103 -4.06 10.84 -1.55
CA LYS A 103 -4.85 12.05 -1.77
C LYS A 103 -5.42 12.63 -0.46
N SER A 104 -5.86 11.79 0.49
CA SER A 104 -6.42 12.25 1.77
C SER A 104 -5.37 12.86 2.71
N LEU A 105 -4.11 12.42 2.61
CA LEU A 105 -3.02 12.96 3.40
C LEU A 105 -2.45 14.28 2.86
N ASN A 106 -2.71 14.61 1.59
CA ASN A 106 -2.22 15.84 0.98
C ASN A 106 -3.13 17.03 1.31
N ILE A 107 -2.57 18.11 1.87
CA ILE A 107 -3.31 19.35 2.22
C ILE A 107 -4.10 19.89 1.02
N TYR A 108 -3.55 19.82 -0.19
CA TYR A 108 -4.20 20.30 -1.41
C TYR A 108 -5.08 19.27 -2.10
N HIS A 109 -5.27 18.08 -1.50
CA HIS A 109 -6.04 16.97 -2.06
C HIS A 109 -5.54 16.57 -3.46
N ARG A 110 -4.24 16.78 -3.72
CA ARG A 110 -3.57 16.39 -4.96
C ARG A 110 -2.84 15.08 -4.75
N THR A 111 -2.89 14.21 -5.75
CA THR A 111 -2.16 12.94 -5.73
C THR A 111 -0.72 13.17 -6.19
N ILE A 112 0.11 13.70 -5.30
CA ILE A 112 1.55 13.82 -5.55
C ILE A 112 2.19 12.53 -5.02
N VAL A 113 2.73 11.72 -5.92
CA VAL A 113 3.40 10.46 -5.57
C VAL A 113 4.86 10.76 -5.28
N GLY A 114 5.30 10.53 -4.05
CA GLY A 114 6.71 10.65 -3.67
C GLY A 114 7.54 9.44 -4.11
N PRO A 115 8.87 9.52 -3.99
CA PRO A 115 9.80 8.49 -4.46
C PRO A 115 9.65 7.14 -3.74
N LEU A 116 9.25 7.10 -2.47
CA LEU A 116 9.04 5.85 -1.73
C LEU A 116 7.75 5.17 -2.20
N THR A 117 6.67 5.94 -2.29
CA THR A 117 5.38 5.48 -2.80
C THR A 117 5.54 4.97 -4.25
N ALA A 118 6.30 5.66 -5.10
CA ALA A 118 6.55 5.21 -6.47
C ALA A 118 7.22 3.82 -6.53
N GLN A 119 8.20 3.57 -5.66
CA GLN A 119 8.90 2.28 -5.62
C GLN A 119 7.97 1.14 -5.20
N ILE A 120 7.13 1.35 -4.18
CA ILE A 120 6.21 0.30 -3.74
C ILE A 120 5.04 0.08 -4.71
N LEU A 121 4.58 1.14 -5.40
CA LEU A 121 3.63 1.00 -6.50
C LEU A 121 4.22 0.22 -7.67
N GLN A 122 5.53 0.36 -7.94
CA GLN A 122 6.20 -0.47 -8.94
C GLN A 122 6.22 -1.95 -8.54
N HIS A 123 6.41 -2.26 -7.26
CA HIS A 123 6.29 -3.63 -6.74
C HIS A 123 4.89 -4.20 -6.93
N LEU A 124 3.85 -3.44 -6.56
CA LEU A 124 2.46 -3.86 -6.80
C LEU A 124 2.20 -4.12 -8.30
N GLN A 125 2.72 -3.27 -9.18
CA GLN A 125 2.59 -3.47 -10.62
C GLN A 125 3.32 -4.73 -11.12
N ASN A 126 4.48 -5.04 -10.54
CA ASN A 126 5.24 -6.25 -10.88
C ASN A 126 4.50 -7.51 -10.41
N HIS A 127 3.98 -7.50 -9.18
CA HIS A 127 3.12 -8.56 -8.65
C HIS A 127 1.91 -8.79 -9.57
N ARG A 128 1.21 -7.74 -9.97
CA ARG A 128 0.08 -7.82 -10.90
C ARG A 128 0.46 -8.44 -12.24
N LYS A 129 1.59 -8.03 -12.83
CA LYS A 129 2.10 -8.59 -14.09
C LYS A 129 2.46 -10.07 -13.96
N LEU A 130 3.06 -10.45 -12.83
CA LEU A 130 3.37 -11.84 -12.50
C LEU A 130 2.10 -12.68 -12.41
N MET A 131 1.09 -12.23 -11.66
CA MET A 131 -0.17 -12.96 -11.51
C MET A 131 -0.94 -13.06 -12.83
N GLU A 132 -0.92 -12.01 -13.65
CA GLU A 132 -1.56 -12.04 -14.97
C GLU A 132 -0.83 -13.00 -15.93
N LYS A 133 0.50 -13.02 -15.90
CA LYS A 133 1.30 -14.01 -16.65
C LYS A 133 1.03 -15.42 -16.16
N ALA A 134 0.94 -15.62 -14.84
CA ALA A 134 0.61 -16.90 -14.23
C ALA A 134 -0.75 -17.42 -14.68
N ARG A 135 -1.74 -16.52 -14.77
CA ARG A 135 -3.09 -16.80 -15.28
C ARG A 135 -3.08 -17.20 -16.75
N ILE A 136 -2.46 -16.38 -17.61
CA ILE A 136 -2.45 -16.59 -19.07
C ILE A 136 -1.71 -17.87 -19.45
N LEU A 137 -0.58 -18.15 -18.81
CA LEU A 137 0.26 -19.32 -19.09
C LEU A 137 -0.09 -20.55 -18.26
N ASP A 138 -1.11 -20.45 -17.41
CA ASP A 138 -1.55 -21.52 -16.49
C ASP A 138 -0.40 -22.15 -15.68
N LEU A 139 0.46 -21.30 -15.13
CA LEU A 139 1.69 -21.72 -14.43
C LEU A 139 1.38 -22.63 -13.22
N SER A 140 2.27 -23.57 -12.91
CA SER A 140 2.15 -24.43 -11.72
C SER A 140 2.20 -23.62 -10.42
N VAL A 141 1.57 -24.16 -9.38
CA VAL A 141 1.58 -23.57 -8.03
C VAL A 141 3.02 -23.33 -7.59
N ASP A 142 3.89 -24.35 -7.71
CA ASP A 142 5.30 -24.27 -7.33
C ASP A 142 6.05 -23.12 -8.03
N VAL A 143 5.79 -22.90 -9.32
CA VAL A 143 6.42 -21.81 -10.08
C VAL A 143 5.92 -20.46 -9.58
N VAL A 144 4.62 -20.32 -9.34
CA VAL A 144 4.03 -19.06 -8.86
C VAL A 144 4.50 -18.76 -7.44
N GLU A 145 4.53 -19.74 -6.55
CA GLU A 145 5.06 -19.57 -5.19
C GLU A 145 6.51 -19.10 -5.19
N ALA A 146 7.38 -19.73 -5.98
CA ALA A 146 8.77 -19.31 -6.08
C ALA A 146 8.92 -17.85 -6.57
N LEU A 147 8.13 -17.46 -7.57
CA LEU A 147 8.14 -16.09 -8.10
C LEU A 147 7.58 -15.08 -7.07
N LEU A 148 6.55 -15.45 -6.33
CA LEU A 148 5.99 -14.60 -5.26
C LEU A 148 6.96 -14.44 -4.09
N MET A 149 7.67 -15.50 -3.69
CA MET A 149 8.71 -15.40 -2.66
C MET A 149 9.82 -14.40 -3.04
N ASP A 150 10.25 -14.41 -4.30
CA ASP A 150 11.23 -13.44 -4.81
C ASP A 150 10.69 -12.00 -4.77
N GLU A 151 9.44 -11.76 -5.18
CA GLU A 151 8.83 -10.43 -5.10
C GLU A 151 8.62 -9.95 -3.66
N SER A 152 8.14 -10.81 -2.76
CA SER A 152 8.02 -10.48 -1.33
C SER A 152 9.38 -10.13 -0.71
N PHE A 153 10.44 -10.87 -1.06
CA PHE A 153 11.79 -10.59 -0.58
C PHE A 153 12.31 -9.23 -1.06
N LYS A 154 12.04 -8.84 -2.31
CA LYS A 154 12.42 -7.49 -2.79
C LYS A 154 11.69 -6.38 -2.04
N MET A 155 10.44 -6.60 -1.66
CA MET A 155 9.67 -5.66 -0.84
C MET A 155 10.24 -5.53 0.57
N ASP A 156 10.64 -6.64 1.20
CA ASP A 156 11.31 -6.64 2.51
C ASP A 156 12.66 -5.91 2.45
N ILE A 157 13.44 -6.08 1.36
CA ILE A 157 14.65 -5.30 1.10
C ILE A 157 14.33 -3.80 1.02
N LEU A 158 13.28 -3.42 0.28
CA LEU A 158 12.87 -2.03 0.14
C LEU A 158 12.57 -1.41 1.52
N LEU A 159 11.78 -2.09 2.35
CA LEU A 159 11.51 -1.65 3.73
C LEU A 159 12.81 -1.51 4.54
N SER A 160 13.74 -2.46 4.45
CA SER A 160 14.99 -2.40 5.21
C SER A 160 15.87 -1.20 4.84
N LYS A 161 15.86 -0.78 3.56
CA LYS A 161 16.62 0.37 3.07
C LYS A 161 16.06 1.69 3.59
N VAL A 162 14.73 1.77 3.68
CA VAL A 162 14.02 3.01 4.03
C VAL A 162 13.64 3.08 5.52
N GLY A 163 13.76 1.97 6.26
CA GLY A 163 13.36 1.86 7.66
C GLY A 163 14.01 2.88 8.60
N LYS A 164 15.26 3.30 8.30
CA LYS A 164 15.95 4.36 9.04
C LYS A 164 15.38 5.77 8.78
N GLU A 165 14.86 6.02 7.58
CA GLU A 165 14.25 7.31 7.19
C GLU A 165 12.78 7.40 7.65
N VAL A 166 12.15 6.24 7.80
CA VAL A 166 10.75 6.06 8.14
C VAL A 166 10.48 6.15 9.66
N SER A 167 11.41 5.66 10.51
CA SER A 167 11.22 5.67 11.98
C SER A 167 11.15 7.06 12.60
N SER A 168 11.63 8.10 11.92
CA SER A 168 11.60 9.48 12.42
C SER A 168 10.34 10.27 12.04
N SER A 169 9.49 9.75 11.14
CA SER A 169 8.49 10.59 10.43
C SER A 169 7.06 10.05 10.45
N VAL A 170 6.82 8.78 10.81
CA VAL A 170 5.55 8.10 10.46
C VAL A 170 4.65 7.73 11.65
N PHE A 171 5.15 7.79 12.89
CA PHE A 171 4.43 7.19 14.03
C PHE A 171 3.17 7.94 14.50
N ASP A 172 2.98 9.22 14.13
CA ASP A 172 1.84 10.01 14.60
C ASP A 172 0.65 10.07 13.60
N THR A 173 0.76 9.46 12.42
CA THR A 173 -0.19 9.70 11.31
C THR A 173 -1.20 8.56 11.03
N PHE A 174 -1.08 7.41 11.69
CA PHE A 174 -2.02 6.31 11.47
C PHE A 174 -3.31 6.53 12.29
N HIS A 175 -4.45 6.65 11.62
CA HIS A 175 -5.75 6.69 12.28
C HIS A 175 -6.36 5.28 12.39
N GLU A 176 -7.26 5.07 13.35
CA GLU A 176 -7.93 3.76 13.55
C GLU A 176 -8.66 3.28 12.28
N GLY A 177 -9.18 4.19 11.46
CA GLY A 177 -9.83 3.86 10.18
C GLY A 177 -8.88 3.23 9.15
N ASP A 178 -7.59 3.57 9.17
CA ASP A 178 -6.59 2.98 8.30
C ASP A 178 -6.28 1.53 8.71
N MET A 179 -6.42 1.23 10.01
CA MET A 179 -6.23 -0.11 10.59
C MET A 179 -7.45 -1.01 10.36
N GLU A 180 -8.67 -0.45 10.31
CA GLU A 180 -9.89 -1.21 10.01
C GLU A 180 -9.78 -1.94 8.67
N LYS A 181 -9.20 -1.28 7.66
CA LYS A 181 -9.04 -1.85 6.33
C LYS A 181 -8.08 -3.05 6.32
N LEU A 182 -6.98 -2.96 7.06
CA LEU A 182 -6.04 -4.07 7.26
C LEU A 182 -6.76 -5.28 7.90
N ASN A 183 -7.61 -5.02 8.89
CA ASN A 183 -8.37 -6.07 9.58
C ASN A 183 -9.42 -6.75 8.68
N GLN A 184 -9.93 -6.07 7.66
CA GLN A 184 -10.96 -6.58 6.76
C GLN A 184 -10.41 -7.31 5.51
N VAL A 185 -9.10 -7.22 5.22
CA VAL A 185 -8.47 -7.81 4.01
C VAL A 185 -8.87 -9.28 3.80
N SER A 186 -8.74 -10.10 4.84
CA SER A 186 -9.05 -11.53 4.79
C SER A 186 -10.51 -11.79 4.42
N ALA A 187 -11.44 -11.07 5.03
CA ALA A 187 -12.86 -11.19 4.75
C ALA A 187 -13.19 -10.72 3.33
N ASN A 188 -12.63 -9.60 2.90
CA ASN A 188 -12.86 -9.02 1.57
C ASN A 188 -12.41 -9.95 0.45
N ILE A 189 -11.19 -10.50 0.54
CA ILE A 189 -10.66 -11.44 -0.45
C ILE A 189 -11.51 -12.72 -0.49
N LYS A 190 -11.78 -13.33 0.67
CA LYS A 190 -12.55 -14.58 0.73
C LYS A 190 -13.98 -14.41 0.21
N ASN A 191 -14.64 -13.32 0.59
CA ASN A 191 -15.99 -13.01 0.11
C ASN A 191 -16.00 -12.70 -1.39
N GLY A 192 -14.99 -12.00 -1.90
CA GLY A 192 -14.87 -11.73 -3.33
C GLY A 192 -14.60 -12.99 -4.17
N LEU A 193 -13.70 -13.88 -3.72
CA LEU A 193 -13.51 -15.19 -4.33
C LEU A 193 -14.79 -16.02 -4.29
N LYS A 194 -15.51 -16.01 -3.15
CA LYS A 194 -16.78 -16.72 -2.99
C LYS A 194 -17.86 -16.25 -3.97
N LYS A 195 -17.92 -14.95 -4.25
CA LYS A 195 -18.86 -14.38 -5.25
C LYS A 195 -18.60 -14.87 -6.68
N ASN A 196 -17.38 -15.35 -6.96
CA ASN A 196 -17.01 -15.91 -8.26
C ASN A 196 -17.20 -17.43 -8.34
N CYS A 197 -17.77 -18.07 -7.30
CA CYS A 197 -18.12 -19.48 -7.34
C CYS A 197 -19.31 -19.71 -8.27
N VAL A 198 -19.06 -20.21 -9.48
CA VAL A 198 -20.12 -20.67 -10.38
C VAL A 198 -20.25 -22.19 -10.25
N PRO A 199 -21.40 -22.73 -9.82
CA PRO A 199 -21.61 -24.16 -9.84
C PRO A 199 -21.62 -24.65 -11.29
N HIS A 200 -20.81 -25.65 -11.60
CA HIS A 200 -20.99 -26.35 -12.86
C HIS A 200 -22.31 -27.14 -12.80
N PRO A 201 -23.11 -27.13 -13.88
CA PRO A 201 -24.18 -28.10 -13.98
C PRO A 201 -23.56 -29.50 -13.89
N SER A 202 -24.00 -30.28 -12.90
CA SER A 202 -23.59 -31.67 -12.73
C SER A 202 -23.86 -32.42 -14.03
N ILE A 203 -22.83 -33.04 -14.60
CA ILE A 203 -22.93 -33.93 -15.77
C ILE A 203 -23.72 -35.23 -15.44
N GLU A 204 -24.30 -35.36 -14.24
CA GLU A 204 -25.08 -36.52 -13.79
C GLU A 204 -26.53 -36.59 -14.32
N LYS A 205 -26.84 -36.02 -15.50
CA LYS A 205 -28.12 -36.27 -16.19
C LYS A 205 -27.97 -36.68 -17.66
N SER A 206 -26.84 -37.25 -18.03
CA SER A 206 -26.64 -37.73 -19.41
C SER A 206 -25.82 -39.02 -19.46
N PHE A 207 -26.26 -40.04 -18.72
CA PHE A 207 -25.97 -41.45 -18.99
C PHE A 207 -27.19 -42.29 -18.61
#